data_AF-A0AAW9IW76-F1
#
_entry.id   AF-A0AAW9IW76-F1
#
_cell.length_a   1.000
_cell.length_b   1.000
_cell.length_c   1.000
_cell.angle_alpha   90.00
_cell.angle_beta   90.00
_cell.angle_gamma   90.00
#
_symmetry.space_group_name_H-M   'P 1'
#
loop_
_entity.id
_entity.type
_entity.pdbx_description
1 polymer ?
#
loop_
_entity_poly.entity_id
_entity_poly.type
_entity_poly.pdbx_seq_one_letter_code
_entity_poly.pdbx_strand_id
1 'polypeptide(L)'
;GHGGFDGGAKSKTGIIEKDINLQISLKLKGVLEGKGYKVYLTRDSDTGLEEKGSTIKEKKREDLKKRRDLKQETKCDVFISIHQNMFPQSKCFGAQVWHSSNDVSKKLADNIQESLKETVKDNNKRVSKPAGDSYLILRDNYEGASVLVE
;
A
#
# COMPACT_ATOMS: atom_id res chain seq x y z
N GLY A 1 -3.93 1.38 1.60
CA GLY A 1 -4.08 1.63 3.04
C GLY A 1 -5.31 2.47 3.35
N HIS A 2 -5.45 2.80 4.65
CA HIS A 2 -6.49 3.68 5.22
C HIS A 2 -7.93 3.23 4.89
N GLY A 3 -8.93 4.07 5.18
CA GLY A 3 -10.35 3.80 4.92
C GLY A 3 -11.24 4.14 6.12
N GLY A 4 -12.47 4.56 5.87
CA GLY A 4 -13.44 4.89 6.92
C GLY A 4 -12.93 6.01 7.83
N PHE A 5 -12.75 5.69 9.12
CA PHE A 5 -12.28 6.63 10.14
C PHE A 5 -10.83 7.12 9.93
N ASP A 6 -10.00 6.37 9.20
CA ASP A 6 -8.62 6.74 8.93
C ASP A 6 -8.50 7.37 7.54
N GLY A 7 -8.33 8.69 7.50
CA GLY A 7 -8.14 9.47 6.27
C GLY A 7 -6.77 9.28 5.60
N GLY A 8 -5.74 8.97 6.38
CA GLY A 8 -4.36 9.18 5.92
C GLY A 8 -4.04 10.67 5.74
N ALA A 9 -3.12 10.98 4.84
CA ALA A 9 -2.71 12.35 4.53
C ALA A 9 -3.84 13.18 3.90
N LYS A 10 -3.88 14.49 4.20
CA LYS A 10 -4.83 15.45 3.61
C LYS A 10 -4.08 16.59 2.95
N SER A 11 -4.27 16.76 1.64
CA SER A 11 -3.68 17.84 0.87
C SER A 11 -4.23 19.22 1.28
N LYS A 12 -3.55 20.30 0.87
CA LYS A 12 -3.99 21.69 1.12
C LYS A 12 -5.36 22.01 0.52
N THR A 13 -5.72 21.35 -0.58
CA THR A 13 -7.02 21.52 -1.27
C THR A 13 -8.10 20.57 -0.73
N GLY A 14 -7.79 19.77 0.29
CA GLY A 14 -8.76 18.90 0.97
C GLY A 14 -8.84 17.48 0.43
N ILE A 15 -8.09 17.12 -0.61
CA ILE A 15 -8.00 15.75 -1.12
C ILE A 15 -7.40 14.84 -0.04
N ILE A 16 -8.05 13.69 0.20
CA ILE A 16 -7.71 12.74 1.27
C ILE A 16 -7.09 11.48 0.65
N GLU A 17 -5.98 11.00 1.24
CA GLU A 17 -5.22 9.85 0.76
C GLU A 17 -6.06 8.57 0.60
N LYS A 18 -6.95 8.27 1.56
CA LYS A 18 -7.76 7.04 1.51
C LYS A 18 -8.61 6.92 0.22
N ASP A 19 -9.03 8.05 -0.34
CA ASP A 19 -9.88 8.10 -1.53
C ASP A 19 -9.04 7.81 -2.79
N ILE A 20 -7.85 8.40 -2.89
CA ILE A 20 -6.89 8.12 -3.95
C ILE A 20 -6.49 6.64 -3.92
N ASN A 21 -6.15 6.13 -2.72
CA ASN A 21 -5.77 4.73 -2.52
C ASN A 21 -6.87 3.76 -3.01
N LEU A 22 -8.14 4.08 -2.73
CA LEU A 22 -9.26 3.26 -3.18
C LEU A 22 -9.39 3.26 -4.70
N GLN A 23 -9.34 4.45 -5.32
CA GLN A 23 -9.46 4.59 -6.77
C GLN A 23 -8.35 3.84 -7.51
N ILE A 24 -7.10 3.94 -7.03
CA ILE A 24 -5.97 3.19 -7.61
C ILE A 24 -6.20 1.68 -7.43
N SER A 25 -6.60 1.24 -6.23
CA SER A 25 -6.80 -0.19 -5.94
C SER A 25 -7.89 -0.83 -6.81
N LEU A 26 -9.01 -0.13 -7.04
CA LEU A 26 -10.10 -0.60 -7.90
C LEU A 26 -9.67 -0.69 -9.37
N LYS A 27 -8.92 0.31 -9.87
CA LYS A 27 -8.37 0.28 -11.24
C LYS A 27 -7.36 -0.85 -11.40
N LEU A 28 -6.46 -1.01 -10.42
CA LEU A 28 -5.46 -2.08 -10.43
C LEU A 28 -6.11 -3.47 -10.41
N LYS A 29 -7.15 -3.66 -9.58
CA LYS A 29 -7.95 -4.88 -9.57
C LYS A 29 -8.48 -5.21 -10.98
N GLY A 30 -9.16 -4.28 -11.63
CA GLY A 30 -9.74 -4.51 -12.96
C GLY A 30 -8.69 -4.89 -14.01
N VAL A 31 -7.51 -4.24 -13.99
CA VAL A 31 -6.41 -4.58 -14.91
C VAL A 31 -5.83 -5.96 -14.62
N LEU A 32 -5.65 -6.33 -13.36
CA LEU A 32 -5.10 -7.63 -12.96
C LEU A 32 -6.10 -8.77 -13.24
N GLU A 33 -7.37 -8.61 -12.89
CA GLU A 33 -8.41 -9.60 -13.19
C GLU A 33 -8.58 -9.79 -14.70
N GLY A 34 -8.52 -8.71 -15.49
CA GLY A 34 -8.52 -8.79 -16.95
C GLY A 34 -7.33 -9.54 -17.56
N LYS A 35 -6.25 -9.71 -16.80
CA LYS A 35 -5.07 -10.52 -17.16
C LYS A 35 -5.11 -11.94 -16.57
N GLY A 36 -6.22 -12.34 -15.94
CA GLY A 36 -6.41 -13.68 -15.38
C GLY A 36 -5.90 -13.86 -13.95
N TYR A 37 -5.47 -12.78 -13.27
CA TYR A 37 -5.09 -12.86 -11.85
C TYR A 37 -6.33 -12.89 -10.96
N LYS A 38 -6.29 -13.68 -9.89
CA LYS A 38 -7.27 -13.62 -8.81
C LYS A 38 -6.89 -12.50 -7.85
N VAL A 39 -7.78 -11.52 -7.67
CA VAL A 39 -7.49 -10.34 -6.83
C VAL A 39 -8.40 -10.32 -5.61
N TYR A 40 -7.78 -10.19 -4.44
CA TYR A 40 -8.47 -9.93 -3.17
C TYR A 40 -8.19 -8.50 -2.73
N LEU A 41 -9.25 -7.72 -2.48
CA LEU A 41 -9.13 -6.39 -1.91
C LEU A 41 -9.32 -6.45 -0.40
N THR A 42 -8.47 -5.72 0.34
CA THR A 42 -8.72 -5.51 1.79
C THR A 42 -9.93 -4.62 2.05
N ARG A 43 -10.34 -3.82 1.06
CA ARG A 43 -11.59 -3.03 1.05
C ARG A 43 -11.90 -2.60 -0.38
N ASP A 44 -13.18 -2.46 -0.70
CA ASP A 44 -13.70 -2.03 -2.00
C ASP A 44 -14.55 -0.75 -1.91
N SER A 45 -14.70 -0.21 -0.71
CA SER A 45 -15.47 0.99 -0.38
C SER A 45 -14.71 1.84 0.64
N ASP A 46 -15.27 3.00 1.02
CA ASP A 46 -14.71 3.87 2.06
C ASP A 46 -15.00 3.35 3.46
N THR A 47 -14.44 2.19 3.77
CA THR A 47 -14.57 1.50 5.05
C THR A 47 -13.20 1.13 5.59
N GLY A 48 -13.06 1.12 6.90
CA GLY A 48 -11.97 0.41 7.56
C GLY A 48 -12.36 -1.06 7.81
N LEU A 49 -11.41 -1.89 8.21
CA LEU A 49 -11.67 -3.29 8.56
C LEU A 49 -11.93 -3.48 10.06
N GLU A 50 -11.65 -2.50 10.91
CA GLU A 50 -11.86 -2.57 12.36
C GLU A 50 -13.32 -2.89 12.72
N GLU A 51 -13.51 -3.75 13.72
CA GLU A 51 -14.83 -4.06 14.31
C GLU A 51 -14.89 -3.66 15.79
N LYS A 52 -13.75 -3.40 16.42
CA LYS A 52 -13.59 -3.08 17.84
C LYS A 52 -12.50 -2.04 18.05
N GLY A 53 -12.30 -1.69 19.31
CA GLY A 53 -11.35 -0.65 19.72
C GLY A 53 -12.08 0.64 20.10
N SER A 54 -11.76 1.13 21.30
CA SER A 54 -12.40 2.30 21.88
C SER A 54 -11.71 3.59 21.45
N THR A 55 -10.42 3.51 21.11
CA THR A 55 -9.60 4.64 20.67
C THR A 55 -9.20 4.54 19.20
N ILE A 56 -8.86 5.67 18.57
CA ILE A 56 -8.35 5.73 17.18
C ILE A 56 -7.12 4.82 17.01
N LYS A 57 -6.23 4.79 18.00
CA LYS A 57 -5.03 3.96 17.96
C LYS A 57 -5.35 2.47 17.96
N GLU A 58 -6.31 2.04 18.78
CA GLU A 58 -6.75 0.64 18.82
C GLU A 58 -7.41 0.22 17.52
N LYS A 59 -8.29 1.07 16.98
CA LYS A 59 -8.94 0.86 15.68
C LYS A 59 -7.92 0.69 14.56
N LYS A 60 -6.90 1.56 14.48
CA LYS A 60 -5.82 1.45 13.48
C LYS A 60 -5.02 0.16 13.62
N ARG A 61 -4.74 -0.26 14.86
CA ARG A 61 -4.03 -1.51 15.12
C ARG A 61 -4.87 -2.72 14.70
N GLU A 62 -6.17 -2.69 14.95
CA GLU A 62 -7.07 -3.77 14.54
C GLU A 62 -7.24 -3.84 13.03
N ASP A 63 -7.46 -2.70 12.35
CA ASP A 63 -7.54 -2.63 10.89
C ASP A 63 -6.27 -3.22 10.25
N LEU A 64 -5.09 -2.79 10.70
CA LEU A 64 -3.82 -3.35 10.23
C LEU A 64 -3.70 -4.85 10.51
N LYS A 65 -4.17 -5.33 11.66
CA LYS A 65 -4.18 -6.76 11.97
C LYS A 65 -5.04 -7.52 10.95
N LYS A 66 -6.27 -7.08 10.69
CA LYS A 66 -7.16 -7.74 9.75
C LYS A 66 -6.65 -7.76 8.31
N ARG A 67 -5.95 -6.70 7.88
CA ARG A 67 -5.27 -6.70 6.58
C ARG A 67 -4.19 -7.78 6.49
N ARG A 68 -3.45 -8.00 7.58
CA ARG A 68 -2.47 -9.09 7.68
C ARG A 68 -3.16 -10.45 7.71
N ASP A 69 -4.24 -10.59 8.47
CA ASP A 69 -4.98 -11.84 8.58
C ASP A 69 -5.51 -12.26 7.20
N LEU A 70 -6.12 -11.34 6.43
CA LEU A 70 -6.58 -11.60 5.06
C LEU A 70 -5.43 -12.04 4.13
N LYS A 71 -4.26 -11.39 4.23
CA LYS A 71 -3.06 -11.77 3.48
C LYS A 71 -2.59 -13.20 3.79
N GLN A 72 -2.66 -13.61 5.06
CA GLN A 72 -2.29 -14.96 5.48
C GLN A 72 -3.35 -16.00 5.07
N GLU A 73 -4.62 -15.69 5.24
CA GLU A 73 -5.75 -16.57 4.91
C GLU A 73 -5.84 -16.86 3.42
N THR A 74 -5.64 -15.83 2.59
CA THR A 74 -5.71 -15.95 1.12
C THR A 74 -4.48 -16.64 0.51
N LYS A 75 -3.36 -16.71 1.26
CA LYS A 75 -2.07 -17.23 0.76
C LYS A 75 -1.70 -16.63 -0.61
N CYS A 76 -1.92 -15.32 -0.78
CA CYS A 76 -1.63 -14.63 -2.03
C CYS A 76 -0.13 -14.67 -2.40
N ASP A 77 0.17 -14.85 -3.68
CA ASP A 77 1.56 -14.81 -4.17
C ASP A 77 2.17 -13.41 -4.04
N VAL A 78 1.31 -12.38 -4.14
CA VAL A 78 1.68 -10.96 -4.13
C VAL A 78 0.71 -10.17 -3.26
N PHE A 79 1.26 -9.39 -2.32
CA PHE A 79 0.58 -8.40 -1.52
C PHE A 79 1.06 -6.99 -1.89
N ILE A 80 0.14 -6.08 -2.23
CA ILE A 80 0.43 -4.69 -2.60
C ILE A 80 -0.40 -3.76 -1.72
N SER A 81 0.26 -2.94 -0.91
CA SER A 81 -0.38 -1.83 -0.21
C SER A 81 -0.19 -0.52 -0.95
N ILE A 82 -1.27 0.15 -1.35
CA ILE A 82 -1.22 1.46 -2.02
C ILE A 82 -1.39 2.59 -0.99
N HIS A 83 -0.49 3.56 -1.00
CA HIS A 83 -0.47 4.74 -0.14
C HIS A 83 -0.06 5.99 -0.94
N GLN A 84 -0.14 7.17 -0.31
CA GLN A 84 0.31 8.43 -0.89
C GLN A 84 1.22 9.17 0.10
N ASN A 85 2.45 9.46 -0.31
CA ASN A 85 3.39 10.14 0.59
C ASN A 85 3.04 11.62 0.77
N MET A 86 3.41 12.17 1.92
CA MET A 86 3.31 13.61 2.17
C MET A 86 4.56 14.12 2.87
N PHE A 87 5.18 15.15 2.29
CA PHE A 87 6.29 15.87 2.88
C PHE A 87 5.94 17.35 3.09
N PRO A 88 6.38 17.98 4.18
CA PRO A 88 6.26 19.43 4.35
C PRO A 88 7.02 20.22 3.28
N GLN A 89 8.16 19.68 2.81
CA GLN A 89 8.99 20.33 1.80
C GLN A 89 8.57 19.94 0.38
N SER A 90 8.25 20.93 -0.46
CA SER A 90 7.85 20.73 -1.86
C SER A 90 8.93 20.12 -2.76
N LYS A 91 10.19 20.14 -2.34
CA LYS A 91 11.31 19.52 -3.08
C LYS A 91 11.28 17.98 -3.06
N CYS A 92 10.51 17.38 -2.15
CA CYS A 92 10.39 15.94 -2.04
C CYS A 92 9.27 15.46 -2.97
N PHE A 93 9.61 14.71 -4.02
CA PHE A 93 8.67 14.16 -4.98
C PHE A 93 9.05 12.74 -5.42
N GLY A 94 8.23 12.16 -6.29
CA GLY A 94 8.46 10.87 -6.93
C GLY A 94 8.00 9.68 -6.09
N ALA A 95 7.44 8.68 -6.77
CA ALA A 95 6.98 7.45 -6.16
C ALA A 95 8.10 6.67 -5.45
N GLN A 96 7.79 6.04 -4.32
CA GLN A 96 8.68 5.22 -3.52
C GLN A 96 8.04 3.86 -3.28
N VAL A 97 8.74 2.79 -3.67
CA VAL A 97 8.32 1.43 -3.33
C VAL A 97 9.11 0.94 -2.12
N TRP A 98 8.40 0.45 -1.12
CA TRP A 98 8.92 -0.23 0.07
C TRP A 98 8.65 -1.73 -0.04
N HIS A 99 9.53 -2.55 0.52
CA HIS A 99 9.39 -4.01 0.46
C HIS A 99 9.70 -4.71 1.78
N SER A 100 9.11 -5.87 1.99
CA SER A 100 9.52 -6.80 3.04
C SER A 100 10.97 -7.26 2.84
N SER A 101 11.62 -7.77 3.88
CA SER A 101 13.06 -8.10 3.88
C SER A 101 13.44 -9.28 2.98
N ASN A 102 12.49 -10.06 2.46
CA ASN A 102 12.76 -11.20 1.60
C ASN A 102 13.08 -10.80 0.14
N ASP A 103 13.81 -11.67 -0.56
CA ASP A 103 14.32 -11.40 -1.91
C ASP A 103 13.20 -11.28 -2.96
N VAL A 104 12.12 -12.04 -2.81
CA VAL A 104 10.97 -11.98 -3.75
C VAL A 104 10.26 -10.63 -3.68
N SER A 105 10.14 -10.05 -2.48
CA SER A 105 9.59 -8.71 -2.27
C SER A 105 10.52 -7.64 -2.84
N LYS A 106 11.84 -7.76 -2.62
CA LYS A 106 12.82 -6.84 -3.20
C LYS A 106 12.76 -6.84 -4.72
N LYS A 107 12.76 -8.02 -5.34
CA LYS A 107 12.69 -8.18 -6.81
C LYS A 107 11.42 -7.54 -7.38
N LEU A 108 10.27 -7.76 -6.74
CA LEU A 108 9.02 -7.14 -7.16
C LEU A 108 9.08 -5.60 -7.01
N ALA A 109 9.61 -5.11 -5.89
CA ALA A 109 9.68 -3.68 -5.64
C ALA A 109 10.62 -2.94 -6.59
N ASP A 110 11.76 -3.53 -6.94
CA ASP A 110 12.68 -2.99 -7.95
C ASP A 110 11.97 -2.87 -9.31
N ASN A 111 11.26 -3.91 -9.73
CA ASN A 111 10.51 -3.89 -11.00
C ASN A 111 9.40 -2.82 -11.01
N ILE A 112 8.65 -2.69 -9.91
CA ILE A 112 7.59 -1.67 -9.81
C ILE A 112 8.20 -0.26 -9.80
N GLN A 113 9.27 -0.04 -9.03
CA GLN A 113 9.95 1.27 -8.96
C GLN A 113 10.45 1.72 -10.34
N GLU A 114 11.01 0.80 -11.13
CA GLU A 114 11.56 1.10 -12.45
C GLU A 114 10.45 1.36 -13.46
N SER A 115 9.40 0.52 -13.44
CA SER A 115 8.22 0.74 -14.27
C SER A 115 7.54 2.08 -13.98
N LEU A 116 7.45 2.48 -12.70
CA LEU A 116 6.91 3.79 -12.31
C LEU A 116 7.76 4.94 -12.85
N LYS A 117 9.09 4.85 -12.76
CA LYS A 117 9.99 5.87 -13.33
C LYS A 117 9.85 5.99 -14.85
N GLU A 118 9.78 4.85 -15.54
CA GLU A 118 9.66 4.80 -17.01
C GLU A 118 8.31 5.27 -17.52
N THR A 119 7.24 5.05 -16.75
CA THR A 119 5.87 5.37 -17.17
C THR A 119 5.48 6.80 -16.82
N VAL A 120 5.77 7.25 -15.58
CA VAL A 120 5.38 8.59 -15.11
C VAL A 120 6.32 9.66 -15.67
N LYS A 121 7.61 9.34 -15.85
CA LYS A 121 8.63 10.23 -16.44
C LYS A 121 8.73 11.62 -15.77
N ASP A 122 8.52 11.66 -14.46
CA ASP A 122 8.62 12.87 -13.62
C ASP A 122 10.05 13.17 -13.11
N ASN A 123 11.07 12.52 -13.70
CA ASN A 123 12.46 12.57 -13.26
C ASN A 123 12.70 12.02 -11.83
N ASN A 124 11.79 11.17 -11.33
CA ASN A 124 12.00 10.46 -10.07
C ASN A 124 13.32 9.65 -10.09
N LYS A 125 14.17 9.85 -9.08
CA LYS A 125 15.46 9.18 -8.90
C LYS A 125 15.48 8.15 -7.76
N ARG A 126 14.33 7.86 -7.15
CA ARG A 126 14.22 6.91 -6.05
C ARG A 126 14.51 5.50 -6.54
N VAL A 127 14.99 4.71 -5.59
CA VAL A 127 15.18 3.26 -5.67
C VAL A 127 14.30 2.62 -4.61
N SER A 128 13.91 1.36 -4.81
CA SER A 128 13.13 0.64 -3.82
C SER A 128 13.90 0.54 -2.50
N LYS A 129 13.18 0.42 -1.38
CA LYS A 129 13.79 0.38 -0.04
C LYS A 129 13.22 -0.75 0.82
N PRO A 130 14.05 -1.42 1.63
CA PRO A 130 13.53 -2.32 2.66
C PRO A 130 12.72 -1.51 3.66
N ALA A 131 11.56 -2.02 4.04
CA ALA A 131 10.66 -1.36 4.97
C ALA A 131 11.25 -1.26 6.39
N GLY A 132 12.16 -2.16 6.76
CA GLY A 132 12.75 -2.23 8.10
C GLY A 132 11.69 -2.07 9.17
N ASP A 133 11.89 -1.08 10.04
CA ASP A 133 10.94 -0.71 11.10
C ASP A 133 9.99 0.46 10.76
N SER A 134 9.79 0.78 9.48
CA SER A 134 8.89 1.85 9.05
C SER A 134 7.44 1.38 8.88
N TYR A 135 7.19 0.19 8.34
CA TYR A 135 5.83 -0.27 8.00
C TYR A 135 5.48 -1.60 8.64
N LEU A 136 4.46 -1.62 9.52
CA LEU A 136 4.06 -2.84 10.24
C LEU A 136 3.48 -3.91 9.30
N ILE A 137 2.77 -3.50 8.25
CA ILE A 137 2.14 -4.40 7.28
C ILE A 137 3.14 -5.24 6.46
N LEU A 138 4.42 -4.82 6.45
CA LEU A 138 5.51 -5.51 5.74
C LEU A 138 6.45 -6.28 6.67
N ARG A 139 6.21 -6.26 7.99
CA ARG A 139 7.05 -6.90 9.03
C ARG A 139 6.55 -8.26 9.50
N ASP A 140 5.67 -8.89 8.73
CA ASP A 140 4.96 -10.10 9.13
C ASP A 140 5.62 -11.41 8.70
N ASN A 141 6.87 -11.34 8.20
CA ASN A 141 7.65 -12.48 7.69
C ASN A 141 6.88 -13.35 6.67
N TYR A 142 5.95 -12.74 5.92
CA TYR A 142 5.23 -13.44 4.88
C TYR A 142 6.18 -13.88 3.77
N GLU A 143 6.02 -15.12 3.29
CA GLU A 143 6.90 -15.70 2.26
C GLU A 143 6.61 -15.12 0.86
N GLY A 144 5.36 -14.75 0.59
CA GLY A 144 4.96 -14.11 -0.68
C GLY A 144 5.52 -12.70 -0.85
N ALA A 145 5.57 -12.23 -2.09
CA ALA A 145 6.11 -10.90 -2.41
C ALA A 145 5.21 -9.81 -1.82
N SER A 146 5.76 -8.95 -0.98
CA SER A 146 5.00 -7.94 -0.22
C SER A 146 5.62 -6.56 -0.40
N VAL A 147 4.84 -5.64 -0.97
CA VAL A 147 5.28 -4.27 -1.26
C VAL A 147 4.28 -3.24 -0.77
N LEU A 148 4.77 -2.03 -0.52
CA LEU A 148 3.97 -0.84 -0.28
C LEU A 148 4.43 0.25 -1.25
N VAL A 149 3.49 0.83 -2.00
CA VAL A 149 3.75 1.86 -3.02
C VAL A 149 3.23 3.20 -2.51
N GLU A 150 4.09 4.20 -2.51
CA GLU A 150 3.82 5.61 -2.14
C GLU A 150 4.09 6.54 -3.32
#